data_AF-A0A9W7M3H0-F1
#
_entry.id   AF-A0A9W7M3H0-F1
#
_cell.length_a   1.000
_cell.length_b   1.000
_cell.length_c   1.000
_cell.angle_alpha   90.00
_cell.angle_beta   90.00
_cell.angle_gamma   90.00
#
_symmetry.space_group_name_H-M   'P 1'
#
loop_
_entity.id
_entity.type
_entity.pdbx_description
1 polymer ?
#
loop_
_entity_poly.entity_id
_entity_poly.type
_entity_poly.pdbx_seq_one_letter_code
_entity_poly.pdbx_strand_id
1 'polypeptide(L)'
;MKFYADKQRSERQFQVGDEVYLKLQPYRQSSIALRSNLKLAARFYGPYKVIKKIGLVAYQLALPPTAKIHSVFHVSLLKKKIGSKTITSLDPQEVADDGQLKIYPLQVLDKRMVKRQNRPVTQFLIQCVTSQKPV
;
A
#
# COMPACT_ATOMS: atom_id res chain seq x y z
N MET A 1 2.65 18.25 34.77
CA MET A 1 1.96 17.94 33.50
C MET A 1 2.65 16.88 32.64
N LYS A 2 3.99 16.82 32.53
CA LYS A 2 4.69 15.82 31.67
C LYS A 2 4.46 14.34 32.06
N PHE A 3 4.40 14.03 33.35
CA PHE A 3 4.22 12.64 33.84
C PHE A 3 2.97 11.93 33.29
N TYR A 4 1.83 12.63 33.19
CA TYR A 4 0.61 12.06 32.64
C TYR A 4 0.65 11.88 31.12
N ALA A 5 1.43 12.71 30.41
CA ALA A 5 1.55 12.68 28.95
C ALA A 5 2.45 11.52 28.48
N ASP A 6 3.57 11.27 29.17
CA ASP A 6 4.54 10.25 28.76
C ASP A 6 4.17 8.83 29.24
N LYS A 7 3.19 8.69 30.14
CA LYS A 7 2.73 7.40 30.69
C LYS A 7 2.31 6.36 29.62
N GLN A 8 1.85 6.82 28.45
CA GLN A 8 1.39 5.95 27.34
C GLN A 8 2.39 5.91 26.16
N ARG A 9 3.51 6.63 26.24
CA ARG A 9 4.54 6.59 25.20
C ARG A 9 5.50 5.44 25.48
N SER A 10 5.54 4.48 24.56
CA SER A 10 6.62 3.49 24.54
C SER A 10 7.70 3.96 23.57
N GLU A 11 8.94 4.08 24.05
CA GLU A 11 10.09 4.23 23.18
C GLU A 11 10.27 2.94 22.37
N ARG A 12 10.29 3.08 21.05
CA ARG A 12 10.52 1.97 20.13
C ARG A 12 11.87 2.20 19.49
N GLN A 13 12.72 1.18 19.51
CA GLN A 13 14.02 1.22 18.87
C GLN A 13 14.16 -0.03 18.01
N PHE A 14 14.77 0.15 16.84
CA PHE A 14 15.01 -0.92 15.87
C PHE A 14 16.49 -0.94 15.50
N GLN A 15 17.01 -2.11 15.17
CA GLN A 15 18.37 -2.28 14.69
C GLN A 15 18.38 -2.51 13.17
N VAL A 16 19.54 -2.27 12.55
CA VAL A 16 19.75 -2.64 11.15
C VAL A 16 19.64 -4.16 11.03
N GLY A 17 18.87 -4.63 10.06
CA GLY A 17 18.57 -6.05 9.87
C GLY A 17 17.28 -6.55 10.55
N ASP A 18 16.69 -5.76 11.46
CA ASP A 18 15.36 -6.10 12.01
C ASP A 18 14.30 -6.10 10.90
N GLU A 19 13.37 -7.05 10.98
CA GLU A 19 12.17 -7.06 10.13
C GLU A 19 11.04 -6.30 10.82
N VAL A 20 10.52 -5.30 10.13
CA VAL A 20 9.47 -4.42 10.64
C VAL A 20 8.30 -4.33 9.68
N TYR A 21 7.11 -4.24 10.24
CA TYR A 21 5.90 -3.90 9.51
C TYR A 21 5.74 -2.39 9.40
N LEU A 22 5.42 -1.93 8.19
CA LEU A 22 5.17 -0.52 7.91
C LEU A 22 3.67 -0.23 7.92
N LYS A 23 3.28 0.79 8.69
CA LYS A 23 1.92 1.31 8.70
C LYS A 23 1.72 2.30 7.56
N LEU A 24 0.85 1.96 6.61
CA LEU A 24 0.50 2.84 5.50
C LEU A 24 -0.92 3.37 5.63
N GLN A 25 -1.19 4.46 4.92
CA GLN A 25 -2.53 4.99 4.71
C GLN A 25 -3.01 4.58 3.32
N PRO A 26 -3.90 3.57 3.20
CA PRO A 26 -4.28 2.99 1.91
C PRO A 26 -4.83 4.01 0.91
N TYR A 27 -5.52 5.04 1.41
CA TYR A 27 -6.14 6.09 0.60
C TYR A 27 -5.14 7.10 0.00
N ARG A 28 -3.90 7.16 0.48
CA ARG A 28 -2.83 8.03 -0.07
C ARG A 28 -1.68 7.25 -0.69
N GLN A 29 -1.55 5.96 -0.35
CA GLN A 29 -0.37 5.14 -0.60
C GLN A 29 -0.78 3.85 -1.32
N SER A 30 -1.53 4.02 -2.40
CA SER A 30 -2.02 2.97 -3.29
C SER A 30 -0.89 2.15 -3.94
N SER A 31 0.32 2.70 -3.99
CA SER A 31 1.45 2.12 -4.70
C SER A 31 2.12 0.92 -4.05
N ILE A 32 1.81 0.62 -2.79
CA ILE A 32 2.39 -0.55 -2.10
C ILE A 32 1.44 -1.75 -2.05
N ALA A 33 0.14 -1.53 -1.96
CA ALA A 33 -0.85 -2.61 -2.05
C ALA A 33 -2.26 -2.02 -2.07
N LEU A 34 -3.00 -2.28 -3.14
CA LEU A 34 -4.44 -2.02 -3.18
C LEU A 34 -5.22 -3.33 -3.02
N ARG A 35 -6.32 -3.23 -2.27
CA ARG A 35 -7.28 -4.31 -2.04
C ARG A 35 -8.63 -3.88 -2.56
N SER A 36 -9.45 -4.83 -2.98
CA SER A 36 -10.86 -4.60 -3.37
C SER A 36 -11.66 -3.85 -2.30
N ASN A 37 -11.34 -4.07 -1.01
CA ASN A 37 -11.96 -3.39 0.13
C ASN A 37 -10.93 -2.62 0.95
N LEU A 38 -10.89 -1.29 0.81
CA LEU A 38 -9.99 -0.42 1.57
C LEU A 38 -10.31 -0.37 3.07
N LYS A 39 -11.58 -0.55 3.45
CA LYS A 39 -12.04 -0.50 4.85
C LYS A 39 -11.60 -1.72 5.68
N LEU A 40 -11.44 -2.88 5.02
CA LEU A 40 -11.01 -4.14 5.64
C LEU A 40 -9.55 -4.48 5.32
N ALA A 41 -8.80 -3.55 4.72
CA ALA A 41 -7.41 -3.76 4.38
C ALA A 41 -6.53 -3.85 5.64
N ALA A 42 -5.46 -4.65 5.55
CA ALA A 42 -4.45 -4.71 6.59
C ALA A 42 -3.82 -3.32 6.76
N ARG A 43 -3.74 -2.85 8.00
CA ARG A 43 -3.16 -1.54 8.34
C ARG A 43 -1.63 -1.53 8.24
N PHE A 44 -1.02 -2.70 8.37
CA PHE A 44 0.42 -2.93 8.40
C PHE A 44 0.80 -3.81 7.20
N TYR A 45 1.87 -3.42 6.52
CA TYR A 45 2.32 -4.00 5.27
C TYR A 45 3.74 -4.52 5.43
N GLY A 46 3.95 -5.72 4.90
CA GLY A 46 5.23 -6.37 4.66
C GLY A 46 6.15 -6.50 5.87
N PRO A 47 6.90 -7.60 6.02
CA PRO A 47 8.15 -7.52 6.76
C PRO A 47 9.18 -6.82 5.86
N TYR A 48 9.41 -5.53 6.09
CA TYR A 48 10.51 -4.81 5.44
C TYR A 48 11.74 -4.84 6.34
N LYS A 49 12.91 -5.07 5.75
CA LYS A 49 14.17 -5.04 6.48
C LYS A 49 14.62 -3.60 6.69
N VAL A 50 15.07 -3.28 7.91
CA VAL A 50 15.72 -1.99 8.18
C VAL A 50 17.12 -2.00 7.58
N ILE A 51 17.36 -1.16 6.58
CA ILE A 51 18.67 -1.02 5.91
C ILE A 51 19.60 -0.14 6.73
N LYS A 52 19.08 1.00 7.20
CA LYS A 52 19.89 2.02 7.87
C LYS A 52 19.07 2.76 8.92
N LYS A 53 19.71 3.08 10.05
CA LYS A 53 19.20 4.03 11.03
C LYS A 53 19.71 5.43 10.67
N ILE A 54 18.82 6.33 10.26
CA ILE A 54 19.19 7.70 9.85
C ILE A 54 19.28 8.62 11.06
N GLY A 55 18.44 8.39 12.08
CA GLY A 55 18.50 9.11 13.34
C GLY A 55 17.84 8.32 14.47
N LEU A 56 17.57 8.99 15.59
CA LEU A 56 16.90 8.36 16.73
C LEU A 56 15.49 7.86 16.36
N VAL A 57 14.81 8.59 15.47
CA VAL A 57 13.40 8.38 15.17
C VAL A 57 13.12 8.02 13.70
N ALA A 58 14.13 8.09 12.82
CA ALA A 58 13.98 7.86 11.39
C ALA A 58 14.79 6.65 10.93
N TYR A 59 14.13 5.73 10.24
CA TYR A 59 14.72 4.48 9.75
C TYR A 59 14.45 4.32 8.25
N GLN A 60 15.46 3.83 7.52
CA GLN A 60 15.37 3.48 6.12
C GLN A 60 15.01 2.00 5.96
N LEU A 61 13.96 1.72 5.20
CA LEU A 61 13.47 0.38 4.92
C LEU A 61 13.84 -0.09 3.51
N ALA A 62 14.03 -1.40 3.36
CA ALA A 62 14.14 -2.08 2.08
C ALA A 62 12.75 -2.21 1.45
N LEU A 63 12.28 -1.14 0.81
CA LEU A 63 11.08 -1.18 0.00
C LEU A 63 11.38 -1.75 -1.40
N PRO A 64 10.40 -2.42 -2.02
CA PRO A 64 10.51 -2.85 -3.41
C PRO A 64 10.65 -1.64 -4.35
N PRO A 65 11.38 -1.76 -5.47
CA PRO A 65 11.65 -0.65 -6.39
C PRO A 65 10.39 -0.10 -7.07
N THR A 66 9.31 -0.88 -7.09
CA THR A 66 8.00 -0.47 -7.62
C THR A 66 7.24 0.46 -6.67
N ALA A 67 7.65 0.57 -5.40
CA ALA A 67 7.01 1.45 -4.43
C ALA A 67 7.35 2.91 -4.70
N LYS A 68 6.35 3.71 -5.08
CA LYS A 68 6.48 5.16 -5.30
C LYS A 68 6.50 5.99 -4.02
N ILE A 69 7.05 5.46 -2.93
CA ILE A 69 7.05 6.11 -1.61
C ILE A 69 8.49 6.19 -1.10
N HIS A 70 8.82 7.28 -0.42
CA HIS A 70 10.14 7.42 0.20
C HIS A 70 10.43 6.26 1.15
N SER A 71 11.66 5.74 1.11
CA SER A 71 12.08 4.60 1.93
C SER A 71 12.33 4.93 3.40
N VAL A 72 12.18 6.19 3.82
CA VAL A 72 12.51 6.69 5.16
C VAL A 72 11.24 6.95 5.95
N PHE A 73 11.10 6.30 7.10
CA PHE A 73 9.91 6.38 7.93
C PHE A 73 10.22 6.68 9.40
N HIS A 74 9.28 7.36 10.03
CA HIS A 74 9.30 7.63 11.47
C HIS A 74 8.99 6.37 12.27
N VAL A 75 9.62 6.22 13.45
CA VAL A 75 9.53 5.04 14.33
C VAL A 75 8.10 4.67 14.72
N SER A 76 7.20 5.65 14.79
CA SER A 76 5.78 5.47 15.12
C SER A 76 4.98 4.72 14.06
N LEU A 77 5.47 4.72 12.81
CA LEU A 77 4.87 4.00 11.69
C LEU A 77 5.38 2.56 11.59
N LEU A 78 6.37 2.18 12.40
CA LEU A 78 7.00 0.88 12.37
C LEU A 78 6.52 0.01 13.53
N LYS A 79 6.40 -1.29 13.27
CA LYS A 79 6.08 -2.30 14.28
C LYS A 79 7.01 -3.51 14.09
N LYS A 80 7.72 -3.92 15.15
CA LYS A 80 8.63 -5.08 15.07
C LYS A 80 7.86 -6.34 14.67
N LYS A 81 8.42 -7.14 13.77
CA LYS A 81 7.91 -8.48 13.49
C LYS A 81 8.26 -9.40 14.66
N ILE A 82 7.25 -10.08 15.20
CA ILE A 82 7.41 -11.08 16.27
C ILE A 82 6.85 -12.40 15.74
N GLY A 83 7.69 -13.44 15.75
CA GLY A 83 7.34 -14.77 15.25
C GLY A 83 7.78 -15.05 13.81
N SER A 84 7.85 -16.35 13.47
CA SER A 84 8.34 -16.86 12.18
C SER A 84 7.29 -16.83 11.06
N LYS A 85 5.99 -16.76 11.40
CA LYS A 85 4.90 -16.76 10.40
C LYS A 85 4.77 -15.39 9.73
N THR A 86 5.20 -15.28 8.48
CA THR A 86 4.97 -14.12 7.60
C THR A 86 3.56 -14.15 7.03
N ILE A 87 2.58 -13.67 7.80
CA ILE A 87 1.27 -13.35 7.22
C ILE A 87 1.34 -11.92 6.74
N THR A 88 1.56 -11.75 5.43
CA THR A 88 1.23 -10.60 4.57
C THR A 88 2.33 -10.45 3.52
N SER A 89 2.23 -11.29 2.48
CA SER A 89 2.73 -10.93 1.16
C SER A 89 1.57 -10.31 0.40
N LEU A 90 1.74 -9.05 -0.01
CA LEU A 90 1.06 -8.50 -1.16
C LEU A 90 2.10 -7.68 -1.86
N ASP A 91 2.59 -8.22 -2.96
CA ASP A 91 3.50 -7.51 -3.83
C ASP A 91 2.86 -6.18 -4.27
N PRO A 92 3.68 -5.13 -4.44
CA PRO A 92 3.20 -3.86 -4.95
C PRO A 92 2.56 -4.04 -6.33
N GLN A 93 1.31 -3.61 -6.44
CA GLN A 93 0.62 -3.57 -7.72
C GLN A 93 1.22 -2.48 -8.62
N GLU A 94 1.21 -2.71 -9.93
CA GLU A 94 1.71 -1.75 -10.91
C GLU A 94 0.91 -0.44 -10.88
N VAL A 95 1.62 0.67 -10.65
CA VAL A 95 1.03 2.00 -10.55
C VAL A 95 1.52 2.88 -11.70
N ALA A 96 0.58 3.53 -12.38
CA ALA A 96 0.81 4.48 -13.47
C ALA A 96 1.58 5.72 -12.98
N ASP A 97 2.12 6.50 -13.92
CA ASP A 97 3.10 7.56 -13.61
C ASP A 97 2.54 8.67 -12.71
N ASP A 98 1.23 8.89 -12.80
CA ASP A 98 0.41 9.80 -12.01
C ASP A 98 0.07 9.30 -10.58
N GLY A 99 0.57 8.13 -10.18
CA GLY A 99 0.26 7.52 -8.88
C GLY A 99 -1.10 6.81 -8.85
N GLN A 100 -1.82 6.77 -9.97
CA GLN A 100 -3.06 6.02 -10.12
C GLN A 100 -2.78 4.58 -10.56
N LEU A 101 -3.68 3.65 -10.26
CA LEU A 101 -3.48 2.25 -10.65
C LEU A 101 -3.62 2.08 -12.17
N LYS A 102 -2.76 1.27 -12.77
CA LYS A 102 -3.00 0.80 -14.14
C LYS A 102 -4.10 -0.27 -14.09
N ILE A 103 -5.28 0.10 -14.58
CA ILE A 103 -6.41 -0.81 -14.72
C ILE A 103 -6.46 -1.27 -16.18
N TYR A 104 -6.51 -2.57 -16.41
CA TYR A 104 -6.61 -3.14 -17.76
C TYR A 104 -8.03 -3.68 -18.01
N PRO A 105 -8.65 -3.35 -19.16
CA PRO A 105 -9.91 -3.95 -19.55
C PRO A 105 -9.68 -5.43 -19.92
N LEU A 106 -10.37 -6.34 -19.24
CA LEU A 106 -10.30 -7.78 -19.54
C LEU A 106 -11.32 -8.18 -20.58
N GLN A 107 -12.59 -7.82 -20.34
CA GLN A 107 -13.70 -8.31 -21.13
C GLN A 107 -14.87 -7.31 -21.08
N VAL A 108 -15.57 -7.19 -22.20
CA VAL A 108 -16.85 -6.49 -22.26
C VAL A 108 -17.94 -7.48 -21.84
N LEU A 109 -18.63 -7.18 -20.74
CA LEU A 109 -19.70 -8.01 -20.19
C LEU A 109 -21.04 -7.72 -20.85
N ASP A 110 -21.30 -6.44 -21.14
CA ASP A 110 -22.58 -6.01 -21.68
C ASP A 110 -22.44 -4.73 -22.53
N LYS A 111 -23.40 -4.50 -23.42
CA LYS A 111 -23.54 -3.25 -24.17
C LYS A 111 -24.98 -2.78 -24.15
N ARG A 112 -25.19 -1.48 -23.98
CA ARG A 112 -26.51 -0.87 -24.14
C ARG A 112 -26.43 0.43 -24.93
N MET A 113 -27.49 0.73 -25.69
CA MET A 113 -27.64 2.02 -26.35
C MET A 113 -28.47 2.95 -25.47
N VAL A 114 -27.93 4.15 -25.20
CA VAL A 114 -28.62 5.18 -24.42
C VAL A 114 -28.67 6.46 -25.24
N LYS A 115 -29.82 7.13 -25.27
CA LYS A 115 -29.95 8.43 -25.92
C LYS A 115 -29.39 9.51 -25.00
N ARG A 116 -28.26 10.11 -25.37
CA ARG A 116 -27.63 11.25 -24.66
C ARG A 116 -27.65 12.45 -25.61
N GLN A 117 -28.20 13.59 -25.17
CA GLN A 117 -28.31 14.81 -25.98
C GLN A 117 -28.88 14.56 -27.40
N ASN A 118 -30.00 13.84 -27.45
CA ASN A 118 -30.69 13.45 -28.68
C ASN A 118 -29.89 12.56 -29.67
N ARG A 119 -28.70 12.08 -29.30
CA ARG A 119 -27.87 11.16 -30.10
C ARG A 119 -27.80 9.77 -29.44
N PRO A 120 -27.84 8.67 -30.21
CA PRO A 120 -27.62 7.33 -29.67
C PRO A 120 -26.14 7.15 -29.31
N VAL A 121 -25.86 6.79 -28.05
CA VAL A 121 -24.51 6.50 -27.56
C VAL A 121 -24.46 5.08 -27.00
N THR A 122 -23.50 4.29 -27.45
CA THR A 122 -23.27 2.93 -26.95
C THR A 122 -22.44 2.99 -25.67
N GLN A 123 -22.96 2.41 -24.59
CA GLN A 123 -22.25 2.21 -23.33
C GLN A 123 -21.85 0.75 -23.20
N PHE A 124 -20.62 0.51 -22.74
CA PHE A 124 -20.10 -0.82 -22.47
C PHE A 124 -19.93 -1.03 -20.97
N LEU A 125 -20.32 -2.20 -20.47
CA LEU A 125 -19.97 -2.66 -19.14
C LEU A 125 -18.67 -3.45 -19.26
N ILE A 126 -17.58 -2.89 -18.74
CA ILE A 126 -16.25 -3.47 -18.87
C ILE A 126 -15.84 -4.11 -17.54
N GLN A 127 -15.44 -5.37 -17.60
CA GLN A 127 -14.73 -6.04 -16.51
C GLN A 127 -13.27 -5.63 -16.53
N CYS A 128 -12.79 -5.10 -15.41
CA CYS A 128 -11.46 -4.57 -15.25
C CYS A 128 -10.67 -5.37 -14.20
N VAL A 129 -9.35 -5.52 -14.39
CA VAL A 129 -8.42 -6.09 -13.40
C VAL A 129 -7.21 -5.20 -13.19
N THR A 130 -6.61 -5.38 -12.02
CA THR A 130 -5.44 -4.66 -11.52
C THR A 130 -4.15 -5.48 -11.60
N SER A 131 -4.15 -6.62 -12.29
CA SER A 131 -2.98 -7.47 -12.52
C SER A 131 -3.03 -8.05 -13.94
N GLN A 132 -1.99 -7.83 -14.75
CA GLN A 132 -1.83 -8.55 -16.01
C GLN A 132 -1.52 -10.01 -15.67
N LYS A 133 -2.37 -10.94 -16.11
CA LYS A 133 -2.00 -12.36 -16.11
C LYS A 133 -0.76 -12.50 -17.01
N PRO A 134 0.32 -13.15 -16.56
CA PRO A 134 1.35 -13.59 -17.49
C PRO A 134 0.72 -14.60 -18.45
N VAL A 135 0.97 -14.39 -19.74
CA VAL A 135 0.57 -15.28 -20.84
C VAL A 135 1.32 -16.61 -20.73
#